data_AF-A0A7S2YB67-F1
#
_entry.id   AF-A0A7S2YB67-F1
#
_cell.length_a   1.000
_cell.length_b   1.000
_cell.length_c   1.000
_cell.angle_alpha   90.00
_cell.angle_beta   90.00
_cell.angle_gamma   90.00
#
_symmetry.space_group_name_H-M   'P 1'
#
loop_
_entity.id
_entity.type
_entity.pdbx_description
1 polymer ?
#
loop_
_entity_poly.entity_id
_entity_poly.type
_entity_poly.pdbx_seq_one_letter_code
_entity_poly.pdbx_strand_id
1 'polypeptide(L)'
;EYETANEEEEEEEEEPNNEEQPRAELPAITRPEQKEEEKKSEEEKRELFELEKNETLSSLPQSVRDLFGQVGFVKQGRAFIPCLVVSPYDVKEELRRPWKSKYLLRQRTNAPLDDLPLIIFWYG
;
A
#
# COMPACT_ATOMS: atom_id res chain seq x y z
N GLU A 1 4.93 -48.47 24.04
CA GLU A 1 3.46 -48.52 24.05
C GLU A 1 2.96 -47.71 22.87
N TYR A 2 2.42 -48.45 21.90
CA TYR A 2 1.48 -48.14 20.80
C TYR A 2 1.90 -47.04 19.82
N GLU A 3 2.43 -47.37 18.63
CA GLU A 3 1.75 -47.96 17.45
C GLU A 3 0.55 -47.13 16.97
N THR A 4 0.67 -46.62 15.75
CA THR A 4 -0.41 -46.69 14.76
C THR A 4 0.18 -46.51 13.37
N ALA A 5 0.42 -47.66 12.73
CA ALA A 5 0.32 -47.78 11.29
C ALA A 5 -1.15 -47.60 10.88
N ASN A 6 -1.37 -47.10 9.67
CA ASN A 6 -2.44 -47.60 8.82
C ASN A 6 -2.06 -47.29 7.37
N GLU A 7 -1.63 -48.36 6.71
CA GLU A 7 -1.79 -48.58 5.27
C GLU A 7 -3.29 -48.65 4.96
N GLU A 8 -3.69 -48.18 3.79
CA GLU A 8 -4.75 -48.82 2.99
C GLU A 8 -4.57 -48.37 1.53
N GLU A 9 -4.28 -49.36 0.68
CA GLU A 9 -4.35 -49.36 -0.77
C GLU A 9 -5.81 -49.16 -1.22
N GLU A 10 -6.03 -48.60 -2.41
CA GLU A 10 -6.99 -49.18 -3.36
C GLU A 10 -6.78 -48.64 -4.79
N GLU A 11 -7.09 -49.53 -5.72
CA GLU A 11 -6.70 -49.64 -7.13
C GLU A 11 -7.44 -48.72 -8.12
N GLU A 12 -6.86 -48.62 -9.32
CA GLU A 12 -7.45 -48.55 -10.69
C GLU A 12 -8.72 -47.69 -10.92
N GLU A 13 -8.82 -46.88 -11.98
CA GLU A 13 -8.87 -47.30 -13.39
C GLU A 13 -8.39 -46.18 -14.32
N GLU A 14 -7.59 -46.54 -15.33
CA GLU A 14 -7.35 -45.72 -16.51
C GLU A 14 -8.55 -45.80 -17.48
N GLU A 15 -8.82 -44.66 -18.16
CA GLU A 15 -9.29 -44.47 -19.55
C GLU A 15 -10.38 -43.38 -19.67
N PRO A 16 -10.60 -42.71 -20.83
CA PRO A 16 -9.78 -42.63 -22.03
C PRO A 16 -9.41 -41.18 -22.41
N ASN A 17 -8.36 -41.10 -23.22
CA ASN A 17 -7.94 -39.97 -24.04
C ASN A 17 -9.12 -39.31 -24.79
N ASN A 18 -9.49 -38.09 -24.42
CA ASN A 18 -10.39 -37.26 -25.21
C ASN A 18 -9.58 -36.09 -25.77
N GLU A 19 -9.27 -36.15 -27.06
CA GLU A 19 -8.65 -35.08 -27.83
C GLU A 19 -9.52 -33.82 -27.71
N GLU A 20 -9.16 -32.93 -26.79
CA GLU A 20 -9.75 -31.60 -26.70
C GLU A 20 -9.34 -30.82 -27.95
N GLN A 21 -10.30 -30.72 -28.87
CA GLN A 21 -10.30 -29.79 -29.99
C GLN A 21 -9.92 -28.38 -29.50
N PRO A 22 -9.18 -27.58 -30.29
CA PRO A 22 -8.85 -26.22 -29.91
C PRO A 22 -10.15 -25.43 -29.71
N ARG A 23 -10.49 -25.20 -28.45
CA ARG A 23 -11.61 -24.35 -28.03
C ARG A 23 -11.30 -22.96 -28.54
N ALA A 24 -11.97 -22.55 -29.60
CA ALA A 24 -11.94 -21.18 -30.06
C ALA A 24 -12.32 -20.30 -28.85
N GLU A 25 -11.34 -19.54 -28.34
CA GLU A 25 -11.54 -18.59 -27.27
C GLU A 25 -12.58 -17.57 -27.75
N LEU A 26 -13.80 -17.71 -27.25
CA LEU A 26 -14.82 -16.67 -27.43
C LEU A 26 -14.31 -15.42 -26.72
N PRO A 27 -14.33 -14.25 -27.37
CA PRO A 27 -13.89 -13.01 -26.75
C PRO A 27 -14.73 -12.78 -25.48
N ALA A 28 -14.04 -12.57 -24.36
CA ALA A 28 -14.66 -12.29 -23.08
C ALA A 28 -15.61 -11.09 -23.23
N ILE A 29 -16.90 -11.35 -23.31
CA ILE A 29 -17.95 -10.32 -23.22
C ILE A 29 -17.93 -9.86 -21.76
N THR A 30 -17.12 -8.84 -21.47
CA THR A 30 -17.07 -8.24 -20.14
C THR A 30 -18.44 -7.62 -19.87
N ARG A 31 -19.15 -8.20 -18.90
CA ARG A 31 -20.49 -7.79 -18.48
C ARG A 31 -20.42 -6.35 -17.93
N PRO A 32 -21.17 -5.38 -18.49
CA PRO A 32 -21.06 -3.97 -18.11
C PRO A 32 -21.35 -3.68 -16.63
N GLU A 33 -22.12 -4.55 -15.96
CA GLU A 33 -22.43 -4.45 -14.52
C GLU A 33 -21.18 -4.55 -13.62
N GLN A 34 -20.17 -5.35 -13.98
CA GLN A 34 -18.95 -5.47 -13.16
C GLN A 34 -18.10 -4.19 -13.18
N LYS A 35 -18.16 -3.43 -14.29
CA LYS A 35 -17.39 -2.20 -14.47
C LYS A 35 -17.98 -1.01 -13.69
N GLU A 36 -19.27 -1.06 -13.36
CA GLU A 36 -19.93 -0.03 -12.54
C GLU A 36 -19.69 -0.25 -11.04
N GLU A 37 -19.70 -1.51 -10.58
CA GLU A 37 -19.38 -1.85 -9.19
C GLU A 37 -17.92 -1.53 -8.83
N GLU A 38 -16.97 -1.83 -9.74
CA GLU A 38 -15.55 -1.50 -9.53
C GLU A 38 -15.32 0.01 -9.41
N LYS A 39 -15.96 0.82 -10.25
CA LYS A 39 -15.85 2.28 -10.20
C LYS A 39 -16.39 2.85 -8.90
N LYS A 40 -17.54 2.35 -8.44
CA LYS A 40 -18.13 2.77 -7.16
C LYS A 40 -17.19 2.43 -5.99
N SER A 41 -16.58 1.24 -6.00
CA SER A 41 -15.60 0.84 -5.00
C SER A 41 -14.34 1.71 -5.00
N GLU A 42 -13.86 2.12 -6.17
CA GLU A 42 -12.69 3.02 -6.27
C GLU A 42 -12.99 4.43 -5.77
N GLU A 43 -14.19 4.95 -6.04
CA GLU A 43 -14.62 6.27 -5.58
C GLU A 43 -14.71 6.31 -4.05
N GLU A 44 -15.31 5.30 -3.41
CA GLU A 44 -15.36 5.16 -1.95
C GLU A 44 -13.96 5.11 -1.32
N LYS A 45 -13.02 4.36 -1.93
CA LYS A 45 -11.63 4.29 -1.45
C LYS A 45 -10.92 5.64 -1.55
N ARG A 46 -11.18 6.38 -2.62
CA ARG A 46 -10.60 7.71 -2.83
C ARG A 46 -11.13 8.72 -1.81
N GLU A 47 -12.43 8.69 -1.53
CA GLU A 47 -13.03 9.56 -0.52
C GLU A 47 -12.47 9.28 0.88
N LEU A 48 -12.36 8.01 1.26
CA LEU A 48 -11.74 7.60 2.53
C LEU A 48 -10.28 8.07 2.63
N PHE A 49 -9.53 7.95 1.54
CA PHE A 49 -8.15 8.44 1.47
C PHE A 49 -8.07 9.96 1.67
N GLU A 50 -8.90 10.74 0.98
CA GLU A 50 -8.88 12.20 1.09
C GLU A 50 -9.33 12.67 2.47
N LEU A 51 -10.29 11.98 3.09
CA LEU A 51 -10.73 12.26 4.44
C LEU A 51 -9.60 12.01 5.44
N GLU A 52 -8.95 10.85 5.37
CA GLU A 52 -7.82 10.50 6.24
C GLU A 52 -6.64 11.47 6.05
N LYS A 53 -6.36 11.84 4.80
CA LYS A 53 -5.33 12.82 4.44
C LYS A 53 -5.62 14.16 5.08
N ASN A 54 -6.83 14.69 4.90
CA ASN A 54 -7.20 15.99 5.43
C ASN A 54 -7.17 15.99 6.96
N GLU A 55 -7.70 14.95 7.61
CA GLU A 55 -7.65 14.81 9.06
C GLU A 55 -6.20 14.80 9.57
N THR A 56 -5.36 13.93 8.99
CA THR A 56 -3.96 13.76 9.42
C THR A 56 -3.13 15.00 9.15
N LEU A 57 -3.30 15.66 8.00
CA LEU A 57 -2.56 16.89 7.70
C LEU A 57 -3.08 18.07 8.54
N SER A 58 -4.38 18.12 8.84
CA SER A 58 -4.96 19.20 9.65
C SER A 58 -4.44 19.21 11.09
N SER A 59 -4.14 18.04 11.65
CA SER A 59 -3.66 17.86 13.03
C SER A 59 -2.17 18.17 13.21
N LEU A 60 -1.40 18.20 12.12
CA LEU A 60 0.02 18.51 12.19
C LEU A 60 0.25 19.98 12.57
N PRO A 61 1.31 20.28 13.34
CA PRO A 61 1.74 21.64 13.58
C PRO A 61 2.00 22.39 12.27
N GLN A 62 1.69 23.69 12.25
CA GLN A 62 1.91 24.54 11.07
C GLN A 62 3.39 24.52 10.64
N SER A 63 4.30 24.52 11.62
CA SER A 63 5.76 24.39 11.43
C SER A 63 6.13 23.19 10.56
N VAL A 64 5.49 22.03 10.77
CA VAL A 64 5.76 20.79 10.02
C VAL A 64 5.14 20.88 8.62
N ARG A 65 3.91 21.41 8.51
CA ARG A 65 3.24 21.55 7.21
C ARG A 65 3.97 22.50 6.27
N ASP A 66 4.50 23.59 6.80
CA ASP A 66 5.21 24.60 6.02
C ASP A 66 6.46 24.03 5.35
N LEU A 67 7.02 22.94 5.89
CA LEU A 67 8.18 22.26 5.29
C LEU A 67 7.81 21.46 4.04
N PHE A 68 6.56 21.02 3.88
CA PHE A 68 6.17 20.24 2.69
C PHE A 68 6.34 21.07 1.42
N GLY A 69 7.00 20.48 0.42
CA GLY A 69 7.35 21.15 -0.83
C GLY A 69 8.59 22.05 -0.75
N GLN A 70 9.22 22.21 0.42
CA GLN A 70 10.46 22.97 0.54
C GLN A 70 11.67 22.17 0.06
N VAL A 71 12.56 22.85 -0.65
CA VAL A 71 13.88 22.33 -1.01
C VAL A 71 14.85 22.62 0.12
N GLY A 72 15.57 21.58 0.55
CA GLY A 72 16.61 21.66 1.56
C GLY A 72 17.86 20.88 1.13
N PHE A 73 18.76 20.66 2.09
CA PHE A 73 19.95 19.86 1.89
C PHE A 73 20.09 18.83 3.00
N VAL A 74 20.34 17.57 2.63
CA VAL A 74 20.75 16.53 3.58
C VAL A 74 22.24 16.33 3.47
N LYS A 75 22.91 16.25 4.62
CA LYS A 75 24.32 15.92 4.69
C LYS A 75 24.50 14.40 4.56
N GLN A 76 25.16 13.96 3.48
CA GLN A 76 25.57 12.57 3.29
C GLN A 76 27.10 12.50 3.28
N GLY A 77 27.68 12.05 4.40
CA GLY A 77 29.13 12.03 4.59
C GLY A 77 29.73 13.45 4.56
N ARG A 78 30.54 13.73 3.51
CA ARG A 78 31.15 15.06 3.27
C ARG A 78 30.38 15.93 2.28
N ALA A 79 29.34 15.39 1.64
CA ALA A 79 28.56 16.09 0.63
C ALA A 79 27.22 16.59 1.21
N PHE A 80 26.69 17.64 0.59
CA PHE A 80 25.33 18.13 0.80
C PHE A 80 24.52 17.85 -0.46
N ILE A 81 23.41 17.13 -0.30
CA ILE A 81 22.57 16.69 -1.41
C ILE A 81 21.25 17.45 -1.34
N PRO A 82 20.83 18.09 -2.44
CA PRO A 82 19.53 18.75 -2.48
C PRO A 82 18.42 17.70 -2.31
N CYS A 83 17.44 18.04 -1.49
CA CYS A 83 16.29 17.18 -1.25
C CYS A 83 15.00 18.01 -1.20
N LEU A 84 13.91 17.43 -1.64
CA LEU A 84 12.56 17.96 -1.47
C LEU A 84 11.93 17.29 -0.25
N VAL A 85 11.38 18.07 0.67
CA VAL A 85 10.55 17.52 1.76
C VAL A 85 9.16 17.25 1.20
N VAL A 86 8.69 16.01 1.32
CA VAL A 86 7.46 15.53 0.68
C VAL A 86 6.41 15.22 1.75
N SER A 87 5.14 15.52 1.46
CA SER A 87 4.02 15.10 2.29
C SER A 87 3.92 13.57 2.33
N PRO A 88 3.56 12.98 3.49
CA PRO A 88 3.34 11.53 3.59
C PRO A 88 2.22 11.01 2.69
N TYR A 89 1.31 11.86 2.24
CA TYR A 89 0.22 11.49 1.33
C TYR A 89 0.58 11.62 -0.16
N ASP A 90 1.71 12.27 -0.48
CA ASP A 90 2.21 12.38 -1.86
C ASP A 90 3.18 11.26 -2.23
N VAL A 91 3.44 10.34 -1.29
CA VAL A 91 4.26 9.13 -1.50
C VAL A 91 3.44 7.86 -1.49
N LYS A 92 4.02 6.79 -2.05
CA LYS A 92 3.45 5.43 -2.02
C LYS A 92 3.20 4.96 -0.59
N GLU A 93 2.21 4.09 -0.44
CA GLU A 93 1.76 3.60 0.86
C GLU A 93 2.88 2.92 1.69
N GLU A 94 3.78 2.20 1.02
CA GLU A 94 4.94 1.55 1.64
C GLU A 94 5.85 2.53 2.41
N LEU A 95 6.00 3.75 1.90
CA LEU A 95 6.77 4.81 2.55
C LEU A 95 5.95 5.55 3.61
N ARG A 96 4.63 5.64 3.41
CA ARG A 96 3.69 6.28 4.34
C ARG A 96 3.48 5.47 5.62
N ARG A 97 3.38 4.14 5.52
CA ARG A 97 3.05 3.25 6.66
C ARG A 97 4.00 3.45 7.86
N PRO A 98 5.34 3.42 7.71
CA PRO A 98 6.24 3.64 8.84
C PRO A 98 6.10 5.03 9.47
N TRP A 99 5.86 6.05 8.66
CA TRP A 99 5.62 7.41 9.12
C TRP A 99 4.32 7.50 9.93
N LYS A 100 3.23 6.93 9.39
CA LYS A 100 1.91 6.89 10.02
C LYS A 100 1.96 6.16 11.37
N SER A 101 2.69 5.06 11.47
CA SER A 101 2.90 4.36 12.74
C SER A 101 3.55 5.24 13.80
N LYS A 102 4.54 6.06 13.43
CA LYS A 102 5.18 7.01 14.35
C LYS A 102 4.26 8.17 14.72
N TYR A 103 3.49 8.69 13.76
CA TYR A 103 2.49 9.72 14.00
C TYR A 103 1.43 9.24 15.00
N LEU A 104 0.86 8.06 14.78
CA LEU A 104 -0.14 7.47 15.67
C LEU A 104 0.43 7.19 17.07
N LEU A 105 1.69 6.75 17.16
CA LEU A 105 2.35 6.57 18.44
C LEU A 105 2.48 7.90 19.20
N ARG A 106 2.90 8.97 18.53
CA ARG A 106 3.04 10.30 19.14
C ARG A 106 1.69 10.90 19.55
N GLN A 107 0.65 10.72 18.73
CA GLN A 107 -0.73 11.07 19.06
C GLN A 107 -1.18 10.38 20.36
N ARG A 108 -0.93 9.06 20.49
CA ARG A 108 -1.29 8.30 21.70
C ARG A 108 -0.52 8.71 22.95
N THR A 109 0.75 9.09 22.81
CA THR A 109 1.60 9.49 23.93
C THR A 109 1.57 10.99 24.22
N ASN A 110 0.80 11.78 23.46
CA ASN A 110 0.80 13.24 23.48
C ASN A 110 2.22 13.84 23.35
N ALA A 111 3.09 13.16 22.62
CA ALA A 111 4.44 13.64 22.34
C ALA A 111 4.39 14.77 21.29
N PRO A 112 5.36 15.70 21.31
CA PRO A 112 5.40 16.80 20.34
C PRO A 112 5.51 16.23 18.91
N LEU A 113 4.70 16.78 18.02
CA LEU A 113 4.66 16.40 16.60
C LEU A 113 5.74 17.12 15.77
N ASP A 114 6.44 18.11 16.32
CA ASP A 114 7.52 18.84 15.63
C ASP A 114 8.73 17.94 15.30
N ASP A 115 8.92 16.86 16.05
CA ASP A 115 10.03 15.91 15.89
C ASP A 115 9.60 14.64 15.11
N LEU A 116 8.54 14.76 14.31
CA LEU A 116 8.13 13.69 13.43
C LEU A 116 9.11 13.58 12.25
N PRO A 117 9.54 12.37 11.85
CA PRO A 117 10.49 12.22 10.76
C PRO A 117 9.91 12.78 9.46
N LEU A 118 10.72 13.54 8.74
CA LEU A 118 10.38 14.06 7.43
C LEU A 118 10.64 12.98 6.36
N ILE A 119 9.74 12.92 5.38
CA ILE A 119 9.97 12.12 4.18
C ILE A 119 10.64 13.04 3.17
N ILE A 120 11.79 12.61 2.66
CA ILE A 120 12.58 13.40 1.71
C ILE A 120 12.70 12.64 0.39
N PHE A 121 12.63 13.38 -0.72
CA PHE A 121 12.94 12.90 -2.05
C PHE A 121 14.22 13.58 -2.51
N TRP A 122 15.26 12.79 -2.78
CA TRP A 122 16.47 13.30 -3.41
C TRP A 122 16.27 13.30 -4.93
N TYR A 123 16.70 14.38 -5.58
CA TYR A 123 16.79 14.46 -7.03
C TYR A 123 18.21 14.89 -7.38
N GLY A 124 18.92 14.08 -8.15
CA GLY A 124 20.35 14.28 -8.45
C GLY A 124 21.04 12.99 -8.85
#